data_AF-A0A3D6EHE1-F1
#
_entry.id   AF-A0A3D6EHE1-F1
#
_cell.length_a   1.000
_cell.length_b   1.000
_cell.length_c   1.000
_cell.angle_alpha   90.00
_cell.angle_beta   90.00
_cell.angle_gamma   90.00
#
_symmetry.space_group_name_H-M   'P 1'
#
loop_
_entity.id
_entity.type
_entity.pdbx_description
1 polymer ?
#
loop_
_entity_poly.entity_id
_entity_poly.type
_entity_poly.pdbx_seq_one_letter_code
_entity_poly.pdbx_strand_id
1 'polypeptide(L)'
;DPNTGSSYFEVDQLKPQDYAAVRDLQPGQISEPIESLDNEGRNGNTVYKIIRLDRIVPAHPATLESDYSELAGLVSNTLQMKAINSFVDEKIKSSYIVIDPMFGDCDFSRKGWAEKVVKD
;
A
#
# COMPACT_ATOMS: atom_id res chain seq x y z
N ASP A 1 -6.22 -0.45 10.17
CA ASP A 1 -5.23 0.04 9.19
C ASP A 1 -5.80 1.16 8.32
N PRO A 2 -5.21 2.38 8.36
CA PRO A 2 -5.65 3.52 7.54
C PRO A 2 -5.47 3.32 6.03
N ASN A 3 -4.60 2.40 5.58
CA ASN A 3 -4.37 2.16 4.16
C ASN A 3 -5.43 1.25 3.54
N THR A 4 -5.93 0.30 4.32
CA THR A 4 -6.88 -0.74 3.85
C THR A 4 -8.28 -0.58 4.42
N GLY A 5 -8.46 0.23 5.48
CA GLY A 5 -9.70 0.31 6.25
C GLY A 5 -9.96 -0.91 7.15
N SER A 6 -9.04 -1.87 7.20
CA SER A 6 -9.18 -3.07 8.04
C SER A 6 -9.18 -2.71 9.52
N SER A 7 -9.90 -3.47 10.35
CA SER A 7 -9.77 -3.40 11.81
C SER A 7 -8.50 -4.10 12.32
N TYR A 8 -7.85 -4.90 11.47
CA TYR A 8 -6.59 -5.58 11.76
C TYR A 8 -5.39 -4.71 11.39
N PHE A 9 -4.27 -5.00 12.03
CA PHE A 9 -2.97 -4.39 11.77
C PHE A 9 -1.92 -5.49 11.76
N GLU A 10 -0.98 -5.39 10.84
CA GLU A 10 0.22 -6.20 10.89
C GLU A 10 1.16 -5.65 11.97
N VAL A 11 1.95 -6.52 12.59
CA VAL A 11 2.81 -6.14 13.73
C VAL A 11 3.88 -5.13 13.31
N ASP A 12 4.38 -5.24 12.08
CA ASP A 12 5.37 -4.35 11.48
C ASP A 12 4.82 -2.96 11.13
N GLN A 13 3.50 -2.82 11.02
CA GLN A 13 2.84 -1.52 10.84
C GLN A 13 2.76 -0.71 12.15
N LEU A 14 2.98 -1.34 13.31
CA LEU A 14 2.91 -0.67 14.60
C LEU A 14 4.15 0.20 14.82
N LYS A 15 3.93 1.40 15.37
CA LYS A 15 5.04 2.24 15.86
C LYS A 15 5.76 1.52 16.99
N PRO A 16 7.07 1.75 17.20
CA PRO A 16 7.83 1.08 18.27
C PRO A 16 7.18 1.23 19.66
N GLN A 17 6.64 2.41 19.98
CA GLN A 17 5.95 2.69 21.23
C GLN A 17 4.65 1.89 21.36
N ASP A 18 3.85 1.83 20.28
CA ASP A 18 2.60 1.08 20.24
C ASP A 18 2.87 -0.42 20.38
N TYR A 19 3.86 -0.95 19.67
CA TYR A 19 4.28 -2.35 19.75
C TYR A 19 4.72 -2.72 21.17
N ALA A 20 5.57 -1.90 21.79
CA ALA A 20 6.05 -2.14 23.14
C ALA A 20 4.91 -2.21 24.17
N ALA A 21 3.84 -1.44 23.96
CA ALA A 21 2.67 -1.43 24.83
C ALA A 21 1.76 -2.65 24.65
N VAL A 22 1.73 -3.27 23.47
CA VAL A 22 0.82 -4.40 23.18
C VAL A 22 1.48 -5.77 23.24
N ARG A 23 2.81 -5.88 23.09
CA ARG A 23 3.51 -7.17 22.95
C ARG A 23 3.29 -8.14 24.12
N ASP A 24 3.11 -7.59 25.32
CA ASP A 24 2.97 -8.35 26.57
C ASP A 24 1.49 -8.48 27.01
N LEU A 25 0.56 -7.86 26.26
CA LEU A 25 -0.87 -7.95 26.53
C LEU A 25 -1.46 -9.27 26.05
N GLN A 26 -2.41 -9.78 26.82
CA GLN A 26 -3.31 -10.86 26.40
C GLN A 26 -4.59 -10.27 25.77
N PRO A 27 -5.28 -11.00 24.88
CA PRO A 27 -6.57 -10.56 24.34
C PRO A 27 -7.55 -10.17 25.46
N GLY A 28 -8.19 -9.01 25.32
CA GLY A 28 -9.07 -8.37 26.30
C GLY A 28 -8.38 -7.40 27.26
N GLN A 29 -7.05 -7.39 27.35
CA GLN A 29 -6.31 -6.48 28.22
C GLN A 29 -6.13 -5.08 27.60
N ILE A 30 -5.93 -4.11 28.48
CA ILE A 30 -5.74 -2.69 28.16
C ILE A 30 -4.34 -2.28 28.64
N SER A 31 -3.62 -1.52 27.83
CA SER A 31 -2.33 -0.93 28.19
C SER A 31 -2.47 0.18 29.22
N GLU A 32 -1.36 0.49 29.90
CA GLU A 32 -1.23 1.80 30.54
C GLU A 32 -1.23 2.92 29.49
N PRO A 33 -1.51 4.19 29.87
CA PRO A 33 -1.32 5.33 28.98
C PRO A 33 0.14 5.43 28.52
N ILE A 34 0.35 5.47 27.22
CA ILE A 34 1.68 5.62 26.62
C ILE A 34 1.77 6.87 25.76
N GLU A 35 2.96 7.46 25.72
CA GLU A 35 3.32 8.46 24.71
C GLU A 35 3.67 7.74 23.40
N SER A 36 3.13 8.24 22.29
CA SER A 36 3.34 7.69 20.95
C SER A 36 3.24 8.81 19.91
N LEU A 37 3.27 8.42 18.63
CA LEU A 37 3.12 9.31 17.49
C LEU A 37 1.85 8.95 16.71
N ASP A 38 1.17 9.97 16.21
CA ASP A 38 0.14 9.79 15.18
C ASP A 38 0.79 9.51 13.80
N ASN A 39 -0.03 9.45 12.76
CA ASN A 39 0.43 9.23 11.38
C ASN A 39 0.50 10.53 10.56
N GLU A 40 0.46 11.70 11.20
CA GLU A 40 0.44 12.99 10.51
C GLU A 40 1.85 13.47 10.10
N GLY A 41 1.97 13.95 8.87
CA GLY A 41 3.25 14.45 8.35
C GLY A 41 4.35 13.39 8.28
N ARG A 42 5.62 13.84 8.20
CA ARG A 42 6.77 12.93 8.04
C ARG A 42 7.17 12.24 9.35
N ASN A 43 6.97 12.91 10.48
CA ASN A 43 7.47 12.48 11.79
C ASN A 43 6.36 12.13 12.79
N GLY A 44 5.08 12.38 12.49
CA GLY A 44 4.00 12.30 13.46
C GLY A 44 4.02 13.45 14.48
N ASN A 45 2.88 13.74 15.08
CA ASN A 45 2.78 14.54 16.29
C ASN A 45 2.78 13.64 17.53
N THR A 46 3.30 14.17 18.64
CA THR A 46 3.19 13.51 19.94
C THR A 46 1.73 13.38 20.37
N VAL A 47 1.33 12.17 20.71
CA VAL A 47 -0.01 11.83 21.20
C VAL A 47 0.09 10.86 22.38
N TYR A 48 -0.96 10.78 23.18
CA TYR A 48 -1.08 9.80 24.25
C TYR A 48 -2.16 8.78 23.89
N LYS A 49 -1.86 7.49 24.03
CA LYS A 49 -2.75 6.39 23.65
C LYS A 49 -2.99 5.46 24.84
N ILE A 50 -4.19 4.89 24.88
CA ILE A 50 -4.55 3.73 25.69
C ILE A 50 -5.02 2.68 24.68
N ILE A 51 -4.40 1.51 24.68
CA ILE A 51 -4.61 0.49 23.64
C ILE A 51 -5.23 -0.75 24.28
N ARG A 52 -6.30 -1.28 23.67
CA ARG A 52 -6.87 -2.58 24.04
C ARG A 52 -6.52 -3.60 22.97
N LEU A 53 -6.01 -4.76 23.37
CA LEU A 53 -5.74 -5.85 22.45
C LEU A 53 -6.98 -6.73 22.33
N ASP A 54 -7.72 -6.63 21.22
CA ASP A 54 -8.97 -7.39 21.06
C ASP A 54 -8.73 -8.83 20.58
N ARG A 55 -7.84 -9.02 19.62
CA ARG A 55 -7.58 -10.32 18.99
C ARG A 55 -6.17 -10.38 18.44
N ILE A 56 -5.54 -11.55 18.53
CA ILE A 56 -4.29 -11.88 17.84
C ILE A 56 -4.62 -12.93 16.78
N VAL A 57 -4.19 -12.68 15.54
CA VAL A 57 -4.21 -13.68 14.47
C VAL A 57 -2.77 -14.17 14.30
N PRO A 58 -2.48 -15.46 14.55
CA PRO A 58 -1.12 -15.98 14.39
C PRO A 58 -0.73 -16.02 12.92
N ALA A 59 0.57 -15.97 12.63
CA ALA A 59 1.05 -16.15 11.26
C ALA A 59 0.63 -17.54 10.72
N HIS A 60 0.01 -17.57 9.56
CA HIS A 60 -0.40 -18.80 8.89
C HIS A 60 -0.19 -18.67 7.37
N PRO A 61 -0.10 -19.79 6.65
CA PRO A 61 -0.24 -19.77 5.20
C PRO A 61 -1.61 -19.19 4.82
N ALA A 62 -1.64 -18.31 3.84
CA ALA A 62 -2.91 -17.76 3.35
C ALA A 62 -3.75 -18.88 2.71
N THR A 63 -5.04 -18.93 3.04
CA THR A 63 -5.99 -19.89 2.48
C THR A 63 -7.23 -19.18 1.93
N LEU A 64 -7.93 -19.81 0.99
CA LEU A 64 -9.17 -19.23 0.46
C LEU A 64 -10.29 -19.24 1.50
N GLU A 65 -10.23 -20.13 2.49
CA GLU A 65 -11.23 -20.24 3.53
C GLU A 65 -11.12 -19.10 4.56
N SER A 66 -9.90 -18.71 4.94
CA SER A 66 -9.66 -17.66 5.94
C SER A 66 -9.43 -16.27 5.35
N ASP A 67 -8.82 -16.18 4.16
CA ASP A 67 -8.25 -14.94 3.63
C ASP A 67 -8.82 -14.58 2.26
N TYR A 68 -10.03 -15.06 1.97
CA TYR A 68 -10.68 -14.83 0.67
C TYR A 68 -10.70 -13.35 0.30
N SER A 69 -11.07 -12.47 1.24
CA SER A 69 -11.28 -11.05 0.97
C SER A 69 -9.96 -10.35 0.59
N GLU A 70 -8.89 -10.65 1.32
CA GLU A 70 -7.55 -10.14 1.12
C GLU A 70 -6.99 -10.63 -0.22
N LEU A 71 -7.08 -11.95 -0.48
CA LEU A 71 -6.63 -12.55 -1.73
C LEU A 71 -7.42 -12.03 -2.94
N ALA A 72 -8.74 -11.91 -2.81
CA ALA A 72 -9.60 -11.34 -3.86
C ALA A 72 -9.25 -9.87 -4.13
N GLY A 73 -8.97 -9.09 -3.08
CA GLY A 73 -8.51 -7.71 -3.20
C GLY A 73 -7.19 -7.60 -3.98
N LEU A 74 -6.21 -8.43 -3.64
CA LEU A 74 -4.91 -8.48 -4.32
C LEU A 74 -5.05 -8.85 -5.81
N VAL A 75 -5.83 -9.89 -6.10
CA VAL A 75 -6.08 -10.32 -7.49
C VAL A 75 -6.84 -9.25 -8.26
N SER A 76 -7.88 -8.67 -7.67
CA SER A 76 -8.67 -7.61 -8.27
C SER A 76 -7.81 -6.40 -8.63
N ASN A 77 -6.97 -5.91 -7.70
CA ASN A 77 -6.04 -4.82 -7.96
C ASN A 77 -5.06 -5.18 -9.09
N THR A 78 -4.48 -6.38 -9.07
CA THR A 78 -3.57 -6.85 -10.13
C THR A 78 -4.23 -6.84 -11.50
N LEU A 79 -5.47 -7.32 -11.60
CA LEU A 79 -6.22 -7.36 -12.84
C LEU A 79 -6.65 -5.96 -13.31
N GLN A 80 -7.06 -5.08 -12.39
CA GLN A 80 -7.37 -3.69 -12.69
C GLN A 80 -6.14 -2.96 -13.25
N MET A 81 -4.99 -3.09 -12.59
CA MET A 81 -3.74 -2.50 -13.07
C MET A 81 -3.32 -3.08 -14.42
N LYS A 82 -3.49 -4.38 -14.66
CA LYS A 82 -3.26 -5.00 -15.97
C LYS A 82 -4.18 -4.41 -17.05
N ALA A 83 -5.46 -4.23 -16.74
CA ALA A 83 -6.42 -3.63 -17.67
C ALA A 83 -6.05 -2.17 -18.00
N ILE A 84 -5.74 -1.36 -16.98
CA ILE A 84 -5.28 0.02 -17.14
C ILE A 84 -4.00 0.06 -17.99
N ASN A 85 -3.02 -0.80 -17.69
CA ASN A 85 -1.76 -0.84 -18.42
C ASN A 85 -1.98 -1.17 -19.90
N SER A 86 -2.83 -2.16 -20.18
CA SER A 86 -3.17 -2.57 -21.55
C SER A 86 -3.89 -1.45 -22.30
N PHE A 87 -4.84 -0.79 -21.64
CA PHE A 87 -5.57 0.35 -22.20
C PHE A 87 -4.63 1.52 -22.53
N VAL A 88 -3.72 1.87 -21.62
CA VAL A 88 -2.74 2.94 -21.86
C VAL A 88 -1.83 2.59 -23.03
N ASP A 89 -1.32 1.35 -23.11
CA ASP A 89 -0.46 0.92 -24.22
C ASP A 89 -1.18 0.96 -25.57
N GLU A 90 -2.47 0.60 -25.61
CA GLU A 90 -3.31 0.72 -26.80
C GLU A 90 -3.51 2.19 -27.19
N LYS A 91 -3.84 3.05 -26.23
CA LYS A 91 -4.08 4.48 -26.49
C LYS A 91 -2.82 5.20 -26.95
N ILE A 92 -1.65 4.89 -26.40
CA ILE A 92 -0.39 5.45 -26.89
C ILE A 92 -0.24 5.17 -28.38
N LYS A 93 -0.52 3.94 -28.84
CA LYS A 93 -0.39 3.57 -30.26
C LYS A 93 -1.38 4.35 -31.14
N SER A 94 -2.65 4.38 -30.75
CA SER A 94 -3.72 4.97 -31.57
C SER A 94 -3.80 6.50 -31.53
N SER A 95 -3.29 7.13 -30.47
CA SER A 95 -3.38 8.58 -30.29
C SER A 95 -2.26 9.31 -31.03
N TYR A 96 -2.60 10.48 -31.55
CA TYR A 96 -1.61 11.41 -32.09
C TYR A 96 -0.88 12.09 -30.91
N ILE A 97 0.37 11.70 -30.71
CA ILE A 97 1.24 12.16 -29.63
C ILE A 97 2.59 12.49 -30.27
N VAL A 98 3.15 13.63 -29.89
CA VAL A 98 4.42 14.14 -30.39
C VAL A 98 5.29 14.45 -29.18
N ILE A 99 6.45 13.81 -29.09
CA ILE A 99 7.45 14.06 -28.05
C ILE A 99 8.64 14.75 -28.68
N ASP A 100 9.11 15.81 -28.04
CA ASP A 100 10.23 16.62 -28.52
C ASP A 100 11.53 15.78 -28.59
N PRO A 101 12.36 15.94 -29.63
CA PRO A 101 13.65 15.26 -29.77
C PRO A 101 14.56 15.37 -28.55
N MET A 102 14.45 16.45 -27.75
CA MET A 102 15.23 16.63 -26.52
C MET A 102 15.06 15.51 -25.49
N PHE A 103 13.98 14.72 -25.58
CA PHE A 103 13.69 13.59 -24.69
C PHE A 103 14.02 12.23 -25.33
N GLY A 104 14.71 12.20 -26.48
CA GLY A 104 15.01 10.96 -27.22
C GLY A 104 15.84 9.94 -26.44
N ASP A 105 16.70 10.39 -25.54
CA ASP A 105 17.58 9.54 -24.73
C ASP A 105 16.96 9.15 -23.37
N CYS A 106 15.70 9.51 -23.10
CA CYS A 106 15.03 9.14 -21.85
C CYS A 106 14.68 7.64 -21.80
N ASP A 107 14.90 7.02 -20.64
CA ASP A 107 14.42 5.65 -20.36
C ASP A 107 12.93 5.68 -20.02
N PHE A 108 12.09 5.55 -21.05
CA PHE A 108 10.64 5.57 -20.88
C PHE A 108 10.12 4.29 -20.24
N SER A 109 9.28 4.45 -19.21
CA SER A 109 8.61 3.34 -18.52
C SER A 109 7.71 2.47 -19.39
N ARG A 110 7.29 2.97 -20.57
CA ARG A 110 6.57 2.21 -21.60
C ARG A 110 7.25 2.40 -22.95
N LYS A 111 7.44 1.30 -23.66
CA LYS A 111 8.09 1.28 -24.98
C LYS A 111 7.41 2.20 -26.00
N GLY A 112 6.07 2.27 -25.96
CA GLY A 112 5.30 3.08 -26.91
C GLY A 112 5.59 4.58 -26.83
N TRP A 113 6.15 5.09 -25.74
CA TRP A 113 6.52 6.52 -25.63
C TRP A 113 7.71 6.87 -26.51
N ALA A 114 8.74 6.01 -26.56
CA ALA A 114 9.92 6.24 -27.38
C ALA A 114 9.59 6.34 -28.88
N GLU A 115 8.54 5.62 -29.33
CA GLU A 115 8.04 5.68 -30.71
C GLU A 115 7.38 7.02 -31.08
N LYS A 116 7.07 7.86 -30.09
CA LYS A 116 6.42 9.17 -30.29
C LYS A 116 7.41 10.34 -30.34
N VAL A 117 8.71 10.08 -30.14
CA VAL A 117 9.76 11.09 -30.26
C VAL A 117 9.95 11.43 -31.75
N VAL A 118 9.87 12.71 -32.06
CA VAL A 118 10.10 13.22 -33.42
C VAL A 118 11.57 13.06 -33.78
N LYS A 119 11.86 12.77 -35.05
CA LYS A 119 13.22 12.81 -35.59
C LYS A 119 13.46 14.19 -36.21
N ASP A 120 14.60 14.79 -35.90
CA ASP A 120 15.09 16.01 -36.57
C ASP A 120 15.27 15.82 -38.09
#